data_AF-A0A9E0F8C7-F1
#
_entry.id   AF-A0A9E0F8C7-F1
#
_cell.length_a   1.000
_cell.length_b   1.000
_cell.length_c   1.000
_cell.angle_alpha   90.00
_cell.angle_beta   90.00
_cell.angle_gamma   90.00
#
_symmetry.space_group_name_H-M   'P 1'
#
loop_
_entity.id
_entity.type
_entity.pdbx_description
1 polymer ?
#
loop_
_entity_poly.entity_id
_entity_poly.type
_entity_poly.pdbx_seq_one_letter_code
_entity_poly.pdbx_strand_id
1 'polypeptide(L)'
;MAYRENAKILKADCLADGVYEIWFETKDIAKAAKAGQFISVYSNDGSRMLPRPISICKVENNNLRIVFRVAGKGTEEFSKMKAGEYLDIQGPLGNGYDLGKIAAEIKAEGRSFDKAILFGGGIGVPPMLELARRLDCHKNVVVGYRNSQTFLKEDFEAVADTDVYIATEDGSVGTKGNVLDAVKQEKVEADAIFACGPTPMLRA
;
A
#
# COMPACT_ATOMS: atom_id res chain seq x y z
N MET A 1 6.82 -17.87 -7.22
CA MET A 1 7.08 -18.85 -6.14
C MET A 1 6.93 -18.14 -4.82
N ALA A 2 6.37 -18.79 -3.79
CA ALA A 2 6.23 -18.20 -2.46
C ALA A 2 7.26 -18.82 -1.51
N TYR A 3 7.82 -18.00 -0.63
CA TYR A 3 8.83 -18.34 0.36
C TYR A 3 8.23 -18.22 1.75
N ARG A 4 8.77 -18.96 2.71
CA ARG A 4 8.45 -18.82 4.14
C ARG A 4 9.72 -18.51 4.89
N GLU A 5 9.71 -17.45 5.68
CA GLU A 5 10.87 -16.92 6.37
C GLU A 5 10.49 -16.55 7.81
N ASN A 6 11.37 -16.86 8.77
CA ASN A 6 11.32 -16.24 10.09
C ASN A 6 12.09 -14.92 10.00
N ALA A 7 11.37 -13.83 9.75
CA ALA A 7 11.94 -12.57 9.33
C ALA A 7 12.21 -11.65 10.54
N LYS A 8 13.38 -11.02 10.53
CA LYS A 8 13.78 -10.07 11.57
C LYS A 8 13.07 -8.74 11.35
N ILE A 9 12.49 -8.18 12.40
CA ILE A 9 11.94 -6.84 12.41
C ILE A 9 13.10 -5.84 12.52
N LEU A 10 13.25 -5.01 11.50
CA LEU A 10 14.23 -3.92 11.47
C LEU A 10 13.69 -2.65 12.13
N LYS A 11 12.39 -2.39 11.97
CA LYS A 11 11.69 -1.21 12.47
C LYS A 11 10.22 -1.55 12.68
N ALA A 12 9.62 -1.05 13.76
CA ALA A 12 8.19 -1.14 14.01
C ALA A 12 7.74 0.15 14.70
N ASP A 13 6.86 0.92 14.06
CA ASP A 13 6.47 2.25 14.53
C ASP A 13 4.98 2.53 14.28
N CYS A 14 4.42 3.45 15.07
CA CYS A 14 3.07 3.97 14.89
C CYS A 14 3.09 5.12 13.87
N LEU A 15 2.30 5.01 12.80
CA LEU A 15 2.19 6.05 11.77
C LEU A 15 1.02 7.01 12.03
N ALA A 16 -0.09 6.48 12.55
CA ALA A 16 -1.29 7.21 12.92
C ALA A 16 -2.08 6.37 13.93
N ASP A 17 -3.13 6.92 14.55
CA ASP A 17 -3.93 6.17 15.52
C ASP A 17 -4.42 4.82 14.96
N GLY A 18 -4.03 3.73 15.64
CA GLY A 18 -4.32 2.36 15.23
C GLY A 18 -3.65 1.87 13.94
N VAL A 19 -2.74 2.64 13.33
CA VAL A 19 -2.03 2.29 12.07
C VAL A 19 -0.52 2.23 12.32
N TYR A 20 0.07 1.09 12.00
CA TYR A 20 1.46 0.79 12.30
C TYR A 20 2.20 0.33 11.06
N GLU A 21 3.52 0.55 11.04
CA GLU A 21 4.43 -0.04 10.07
C GLU A 21 5.32 -1.10 10.70
N ILE A 22 5.71 -2.09 9.89
CA ILE A 22 6.82 -2.99 10.20
C ILE A 22 7.71 -3.11 8.98
N TRP A 23 9.01 -2.98 9.18
CA TRP A 23 10.05 -3.33 8.22
C TRP A 23 10.66 -4.68 8.58
N PHE A 24 10.68 -5.59 7.62
CA PHE A 24 11.32 -6.89 7.73
C PHE A 24 12.59 -6.94 6.90
N GLU A 25 13.62 -7.58 7.44
CA GLU A 25 14.73 -8.12 6.65
C GLU A 25 14.30 -9.46 6.06
N THR A 26 14.42 -9.62 4.75
CA THR A 26 14.05 -10.86 4.05
C THR A 26 15.20 -11.38 3.19
N LYS A 27 15.22 -12.68 2.94
CA LYS A 27 16.22 -13.32 2.07
C LYS A 27 15.78 -13.31 0.62
N ASP A 28 14.55 -13.75 0.36
CA ASP A 28 14.01 -14.00 -0.99
C ASP A 28 12.69 -13.27 -1.24
N ILE A 29 11.86 -13.06 -0.21
CA ILE A 29 10.53 -12.44 -0.35
C ILE A 29 10.61 -11.07 -1.03
N ALA A 30 11.44 -10.14 -0.53
CA ALA A 30 11.60 -8.81 -1.11
C ALA A 30 12.04 -8.85 -2.57
N LYS A 31 13.02 -9.70 -2.91
CA LYS A 31 13.57 -9.82 -4.27
C LYS A 31 12.53 -10.34 -5.26
N ALA A 32 11.65 -11.22 -4.82
CA ALA A 32 10.61 -11.82 -5.66
C ALA A 32 9.33 -10.97 -5.74
N ALA A 33 9.15 -9.98 -4.85
CA ALA A 33 7.92 -9.22 -4.74
C ALA A 33 7.67 -8.31 -5.95
N LYS A 34 6.42 -8.27 -6.38
CA LYS A 34 5.85 -7.33 -7.34
C LYS A 34 4.86 -6.39 -6.65
N ALA A 35 4.68 -5.19 -7.20
CA ALA A 35 3.65 -4.27 -6.73
C ALA A 35 2.27 -4.95 -6.73
N GLY A 36 1.42 -4.64 -5.74
CA GLY A 36 0.09 -5.25 -5.58
C GLY A 36 0.07 -6.61 -4.90
N GLN A 37 1.22 -7.21 -4.59
CA GLN A 37 1.29 -8.45 -3.80
C GLN A 37 1.19 -8.19 -2.29
N PHE A 38 0.96 -9.26 -1.54
CA PHE A 38 0.85 -9.24 -0.09
C PHE A 38 1.71 -10.35 0.54
N ILE A 39 1.90 -10.28 1.85
CA ILE A 39 2.47 -11.37 2.66
C ILE A 39 1.45 -11.86 3.68
N SER A 40 1.54 -13.12 4.06
CA SER A 40 0.87 -13.69 5.22
C SER A 40 1.78 -13.55 6.44
N VAL A 41 1.34 -12.80 7.46
CA VAL A 41 2.07 -12.64 8.72
C VAL A 41 1.47 -13.54 9.79
N TYR A 42 2.29 -14.37 10.41
CA TYR A 42 1.87 -15.33 11.44
C TYR A 42 2.10 -14.74 12.83
N SER A 43 1.17 -15.02 13.72
CA SER A 43 1.26 -14.65 15.13
C SER A 43 2.17 -15.63 15.88
N ASN A 44 2.93 -15.12 16.85
CA ASN A 44 3.74 -15.94 17.75
C ASN A 44 2.87 -16.60 18.84
N ASP A 45 1.64 -16.11 19.05
CA ASP A 45 0.64 -16.77 19.89
C ASP A 45 0.04 -17.98 19.15
N GLY A 46 0.44 -19.19 19.58
CA GLY A 46 -0.01 -20.45 19.00
C GLY A 46 -1.53 -20.68 19.01
N SER A 47 -2.30 -19.90 19.79
CA SER A 47 -3.77 -19.90 19.70
C SER A 47 -4.31 -19.24 18.42
N ARG A 48 -3.46 -18.58 17.63
CA ARG A 48 -3.81 -17.75 16.46
C ARG A 48 -3.30 -18.34 15.15
N MET A 49 -3.77 -19.55 14.84
CA MET A 49 -3.32 -20.36 13.71
C MET A 49 -3.39 -19.70 12.33
N LEU A 50 -4.39 -18.85 12.08
CA LEU A 50 -4.57 -18.23 10.76
C LEU A 50 -3.65 -17.01 10.58
N PRO A 51 -2.92 -16.89 9.46
CA PRO A 51 -2.10 -15.72 9.18
C PRO A 51 -2.97 -14.50 8.84
N ARG A 52 -2.36 -13.32 8.93
CA ARG A 52 -3.00 -12.06 8.52
C ARG A 52 -2.39 -11.66 7.18
N PRO A 53 -3.19 -11.63 6.09
CA PRO A 53 -2.71 -11.12 4.82
C PRO A 53 -2.56 -9.60 4.93
N ILE A 54 -1.35 -9.10 4.68
CA ILE A 54 -1.03 -7.67 4.72
C ILE A 54 -0.28 -7.31 3.45
N SER A 55 -0.79 -6.30 2.74
CA SER A 55 -0.20 -5.82 1.50
C SER A 55 1.23 -5.32 1.70
N ILE A 56 2.08 -5.59 0.71
CA ILE A 56 3.44 -5.06 0.67
C ILE A 56 3.33 -3.56 0.35
N CYS A 57 3.82 -2.73 1.25
CA CYS A 57 3.78 -1.27 1.11
C CYS A 57 4.98 -0.75 0.32
N LYS A 58 6.18 -1.26 0.60
CA LYS A 58 7.42 -0.87 -0.07
C LYS A 58 8.43 -2.02 -0.04
N VAL A 59 9.20 -2.15 -1.11
CA VAL A 59 10.40 -2.99 -1.15
C VAL A 59 11.62 -2.10 -1.33
N GLU A 60 12.66 -2.35 -0.53
CA GLU A 60 13.93 -1.62 -0.62
C GLU A 60 15.08 -2.59 -0.35
N ASN A 61 15.87 -2.87 -1.39
CA ASN A 61 16.90 -3.91 -1.35
C ASN A 61 16.32 -5.27 -0.94
N ASN A 62 16.78 -5.82 0.18
CA ASN A 62 16.30 -7.08 0.76
C ASN A 62 15.20 -6.86 1.81
N ASN A 63 14.77 -5.62 2.01
CA ASN A 63 13.84 -5.26 3.06
C ASN A 63 12.43 -5.04 2.50
N LEU A 64 11.45 -5.39 3.32
CA LEU A 64 10.05 -5.30 2.98
C LEU A 64 9.30 -4.54 4.06
N ARG A 65 8.55 -3.51 3.66
CA ARG A 65 7.69 -2.72 4.54
C ARG A 65 6.25 -3.17 4.39
N ILE A 66 5.56 -3.36 5.51
CA ILE A 66 4.10 -3.46 5.57
C ILE A 66 3.54 -2.30 6.40
N VAL A 67 2.30 -1.91 6.10
CA VAL A 67 1.51 -1.00 6.93
C VAL A 67 0.14 -1.61 7.14
N PHE A 68 -0.32 -1.63 8.39
CA PHE A 68 -1.56 -2.29 8.76
C PHE A 68 -2.32 -1.53 9.85
N ARG A 69 -3.61 -1.83 9.96
CA ARG A 69 -4.46 -1.31 11.03
C ARG A 69 -4.71 -2.38 12.09
N VAL A 70 -4.74 -1.98 13.35
CA VAL A 70 -5.21 -2.83 14.44
C VAL A 70 -6.72 -3.06 14.27
N ALA A 71 -7.09 -4.32 14.09
CA ALA A 71 -8.48 -4.74 13.83
C ALA A 71 -8.85 -6.01 14.62
N GLY A 72 -7.88 -6.64 15.29
CA GLY A 72 -8.11 -7.80 16.14
C GLY A 72 -6.81 -8.26 16.79
N LYS A 73 -6.90 -9.32 17.59
CA LYS A 73 -5.81 -9.76 18.48
C LYS A 73 -4.46 -10.01 17.78
N GLY A 74 -4.48 -10.48 16.53
CA GLY A 74 -3.24 -10.72 15.77
C GLY A 74 -2.55 -9.43 15.32
N THR A 75 -3.30 -8.45 14.81
CA THR A 75 -2.69 -7.14 14.47
C THR A 75 -2.39 -6.31 15.71
N GLU A 76 -3.11 -6.52 16.82
CA GLU A 76 -2.79 -5.93 18.12
C GLU A 76 -1.46 -6.46 18.69
N GLU A 77 -1.15 -7.74 18.47
CA GLU A 77 0.16 -8.30 18.77
C GLU A 77 1.24 -7.63 17.91
N PHE A 78 1.03 -7.58 16.59
CA PHE A 78 2.01 -6.99 15.66
C PHE A 78 2.30 -5.52 15.98
N SER A 79 1.31 -4.74 16.42
CA SER A 79 1.52 -3.34 16.80
C SER A 79 2.36 -3.14 18.07
N LYS A 80 2.60 -4.20 18.84
CA LYS A 80 3.42 -4.17 20.06
C LYS A 80 4.83 -4.70 19.84
N MET A 81 5.12 -5.22 18.64
CA MET A 81 6.44 -5.74 18.26
C MET A 81 7.46 -4.61 18.12
N LYS A 82 8.74 -4.95 18.24
CA LYS A 82 9.88 -4.03 18.24
C LYS A 82 11.00 -4.52 17.34
N ALA A 83 11.89 -3.59 17.00
CA ALA A 83 13.12 -3.92 16.28
C ALA A 83 13.94 -4.99 17.02
N GLY A 84 14.48 -5.94 16.26
CA GLY A 84 15.23 -7.09 16.76
C GLY A 84 14.39 -8.34 17.05
N GLU A 85 13.06 -8.21 17.13
CA GLU A 85 12.16 -9.37 17.24
C GLU A 85 11.91 -10.04 15.89
N TYR A 86 11.20 -11.17 15.89
CA TYR A 86 10.97 -11.99 14.71
C TYR A 86 9.50 -12.37 14.55
N LEU A 87 9.07 -12.45 13.30
CA LEU A 87 7.77 -13.02 12.91
C LEU A 87 7.95 -13.98 11.75
N ASP A 88 7.20 -15.07 11.78
CA ASP A 88 7.03 -15.92 10.61
C ASP A 88 6.21 -15.17 9.55
N ILE A 89 6.74 -15.11 8.33
CA ILE A 89 6.05 -14.54 7.17
C ILE A 89 6.09 -15.50 5.98
N GLN A 90 5.07 -15.45 5.14
CA GLN A 90 5.01 -16.16 3.88
C GLN A 90 4.66 -15.21 2.73
N GLY A 91 5.46 -15.25 1.66
CA GLY A 91 5.15 -14.52 0.44
C GLY A 91 6.30 -14.47 -0.58
N PRO A 92 6.25 -13.54 -1.53
CA PRO A 92 5.08 -12.73 -1.85
C PRO A 92 3.92 -13.63 -2.34
N LEU A 93 2.69 -13.23 -2.04
CA LEU A 93 1.45 -13.91 -2.42
C LEU A 93 0.58 -13.00 -3.32
N GLY A 94 -0.33 -13.63 -4.06
CA GLY A 94 -1.25 -12.95 -4.97
C GLY A 94 -0.63 -12.66 -6.34
N ASN A 95 -1.47 -12.24 -7.28
CA ASN A 95 -1.04 -11.76 -8.60
C ASN A 95 -0.75 -10.26 -8.47
N GLY A 96 0.52 -9.88 -8.58
CA GLY A 96 0.89 -8.47 -8.64
C GLY A 96 0.51 -7.82 -9.97
N TYR A 97 0.79 -6.53 -10.10
CA TYR A 97 0.63 -5.80 -11.34
C TYR A 97 1.74 -6.16 -12.33
N ASP A 98 1.38 -6.69 -13.49
CA ASP A 98 2.27 -6.82 -14.63
C ASP A 98 2.23 -5.52 -15.45
N LEU A 99 3.02 -4.53 -15.02
CA LEU A 99 2.98 -3.18 -15.59
C LEU A 99 3.34 -3.15 -17.08
N GLY A 100 4.26 -4.02 -17.52
CA GLY A 100 4.63 -4.14 -18.92
C GLY A 100 3.47 -4.68 -19.75
N LYS A 101 2.79 -5.72 -19.26
CA LYS A 101 1.59 -6.26 -19.91
C LYS A 101 0.45 -5.25 -19.94
N ILE A 102 0.16 -4.58 -18.82
CA ILE A 102 -0.89 -3.56 -18.72
C ILE A 102 -0.65 -2.42 -19.71
N ALA A 103 0.58 -1.89 -19.77
CA ALA A 103 0.93 -0.83 -20.70
C ALA A 103 0.82 -1.30 -22.17
N ALA A 104 1.22 -2.54 -22.47
CA ALA A 104 1.10 -3.10 -23.82
C ALA A 104 -0.36 -3.28 -24.26
N GLU A 105 -1.23 -3.75 -23.36
CA GLU A 105 -2.67 -3.90 -23.62
C GLU A 105 -3.34 -2.55 -23.88
N ILE A 106 -3.07 -1.53 -23.07
CA ILE A 106 -3.62 -0.17 -23.26
C ILE A 106 -3.15 0.43 -24.60
N LYS A 107 -1.87 0.27 -24.93
CA LYS A 107 -1.33 0.77 -26.21
C LYS A 107 -1.90 0.01 -27.42
N ALA A 108 -2.17 -1.29 -27.29
CA ALA A 108 -2.80 -2.08 -28.35
C ALA A 108 -4.24 -1.64 -28.65
N GLU A 109 -4.94 -1.03 -27.69
CA GLU A 109 -6.25 -0.38 -27.88
C GLU A 109 -6.16 1.01 -28.56
N GLY A 110 -4.95 1.49 -28.88
CA GLY A 110 -4.73 2.83 -29.45
C GLY A 110 -4.84 3.96 -28.43
N ARG A 111 -4.74 3.66 -27.12
CA ARG A 111 -4.81 4.62 -26.02
C ARG A 111 -3.42 4.98 -25.50
N SER A 112 -3.28 6.19 -24.97
CA SER A 112 -2.09 6.64 -24.23
C SER A 112 -1.95 5.92 -22.89
N PHE A 113 -0.72 5.83 -22.38
CA PHE A 113 -0.41 5.37 -21.02
C PHE A 113 0.68 6.26 -20.43
N ASP A 114 0.50 7.57 -20.59
CA ASP A 114 1.50 8.57 -20.22
C ASP A 114 1.21 9.15 -18.83
N LYS A 115 -0.05 9.12 -18.41
CA LYS A 115 -0.50 9.58 -17.09
C LYS A 115 -1.37 8.53 -16.42
N ALA A 116 -1.00 8.16 -15.20
CA ALA A 116 -1.80 7.31 -14.34
C ALA A 116 -2.26 8.05 -13.09
N ILE A 117 -3.42 7.66 -12.59
CA ILE A 117 -3.91 8.05 -11.27
C ILE A 117 -3.94 6.85 -10.33
N LEU A 118 -3.35 7.03 -9.15
CA LEU A 118 -3.26 6.02 -8.10
C LEU A 118 -4.19 6.41 -6.95
N PHE A 119 -5.30 5.68 -6.82
CA PHE A 119 -6.25 5.82 -5.73
C PHE A 119 -5.92 4.90 -4.56
N GLY A 120 -5.73 5.49 -3.38
CA GLY A 120 -5.60 4.75 -2.13
C GLY A 120 -6.70 5.13 -1.15
N GLY A 121 -7.41 4.16 -0.57
CA GLY A 121 -8.42 4.42 0.47
C GLY A 121 -8.10 3.71 1.78
N GLY A 122 -7.88 4.46 2.86
CA GLY A 122 -7.56 3.89 4.18
C GLY A 122 -6.39 2.91 4.11
N ILE A 123 -6.58 1.65 4.56
CA ILE A 123 -5.52 0.63 4.50
C ILE A 123 -5.26 0.06 3.09
N GLY A 124 -5.98 0.55 2.07
CA GLY A 124 -5.63 0.36 0.67
C GLY A 124 -4.58 1.36 0.16
N VAL A 125 -4.27 2.43 0.91
CA VAL A 125 -3.19 3.37 0.57
C VAL A 125 -1.80 2.71 0.50
N PRO A 126 -1.37 1.87 1.48
CA PRO A 126 -0.02 1.31 1.49
C PRO A 126 0.44 0.57 0.22
N PRO A 127 -0.32 -0.38 -0.38
CA PRO A 127 0.12 -1.07 -1.59
C PRO A 127 0.33 -0.14 -2.80
N MET A 128 -0.32 1.03 -2.80
CA MET A 128 -0.20 1.99 -3.89
C MET A 128 1.20 2.63 -3.94
N LEU A 129 1.95 2.63 -2.83
CA LEU A 129 3.29 3.21 -2.77
C LEU A 129 4.29 2.42 -3.59
N GLU A 130 4.35 1.09 -3.42
CA GLU A 130 5.21 0.24 -4.22
C GLU A 130 4.80 0.25 -5.71
N LEU A 131 3.50 0.37 -5.98
CA LEU A 131 3.02 0.55 -7.35
C LEU A 131 3.52 1.86 -7.95
N ALA A 132 3.37 2.98 -7.25
CA ALA A 132 3.87 4.28 -7.69
C ALA A 132 5.38 4.24 -7.97
N ARG A 133 6.17 3.60 -7.10
CA ARG A 133 7.63 3.46 -7.29
C ARG A 133 8.04 2.71 -8.55
N ARG A 134 7.22 1.75 -9.00
CA ARG A 134 7.52 0.91 -10.16
C ARG A 134 6.88 1.38 -11.45
N LEU A 135 5.97 2.36 -11.37
CA LEU A 135 5.22 2.84 -12.51
C LEU A 135 6.05 3.84 -13.31
N ASP A 136 6.29 3.49 -14.58
CA ASP A 136 7.07 4.29 -15.53
C ASP A 136 6.16 5.15 -16.41
N CYS A 137 5.44 6.07 -15.77
CA CYS A 137 4.65 7.12 -16.39
C CYS A 137 4.43 8.27 -15.38
N HIS A 138 3.74 9.33 -15.77
CA HIS A 138 3.39 10.43 -14.86
C HIS A 138 2.36 9.96 -13.81
N LYS A 139 2.66 10.15 -12.53
CA LYS A 139 1.93 9.61 -11.38
C LYS A 139 1.17 10.71 -10.63
N ASN A 140 -0.15 10.71 -10.79
CA ASN A 140 -1.06 11.46 -9.93
C ASN A 140 -1.45 10.58 -8.73
N VAL A 141 -1.15 11.01 -7.50
CA VAL A 141 -1.52 10.25 -6.29
C VAL A 141 -2.70 10.92 -5.60
N VAL A 142 -3.79 10.18 -5.41
CA VAL A 142 -4.98 10.63 -4.68
C VAL A 142 -5.32 9.65 -3.57
N VAL A 143 -5.28 10.11 -2.32
CA VAL A 143 -5.45 9.25 -1.15
C VAL A 143 -6.58 9.75 -0.24
N GLY A 144 -7.41 8.82 0.21
CA GLY A 144 -8.59 9.08 1.02
C GLY A 144 -8.46 8.49 2.43
N TYR A 145 -8.77 9.30 3.44
CA TYR A 145 -8.82 8.90 4.84
C TYR A 145 -10.15 9.28 5.48
N ARG A 146 -10.41 8.75 6.67
CA ARG A 146 -11.65 9.06 7.41
C ARG A 146 -11.62 10.45 8.05
N ASN A 147 -10.45 10.85 8.54
CA ASN A 147 -10.20 12.07 9.29
C ASN A 147 -8.71 12.44 9.18
N SER A 148 -8.24 13.32 10.05
CA SER A 148 -6.87 13.85 10.07
C SER A 148 -5.77 12.83 10.41
N GLN A 149 -6.13 11.58 10.70
CA GLN A 149 -5.18 10.47 10.89
C GLN A 149 -4.66 9.96 9.53
N THR A 150 -3.95 10.84 8.82
CA THR A 150 -3.31 10.54 7.54
C THR A 150 -1.94 9.87 7.76
N PHE A 151 -1.45 9.16 6.75
CA PHE A 151 -0.16 8.45 6.80
C PHE A 151 0.39 8.26 5.38
N LEU A 152 1.72 8.10 5.25
CA LEU A 152 2.46 7.93 3.98
C LEU A 152 2.44 9.13 3.03
N LYS A 153 2.04 10.33 3.47
CA LYS A 153 2.04 11.54 2.62
C LYS A 153 3.44 11.81 2.07
N GLU A 154 4.43 11.88 2.95
CA GLU A 154 5.82 12.18 2.60
C GLU A 154 6.44 11.08 1.73
N ASP A 155 6.05 9.82 1.98
CA ASP A 155 6.47 8.69 1.15
C ASP A 155 5.96 8.82 -0.30
N PHE A 156 4.72 9.29 -0.48
CA PHE A 156 4.15 9.52 -1.81
C PHE A 156 4.71 10.77 -2.49
N GLU A 157 4.96 11.85 -1.74
CA GLU A 157 5.60 13.06 -2.27
C GLU A 157 6.98 12.78 -2.86
N ALA A 158 7.69 11.75 -2.37
CA ALA A 158 8.98 11.33 -2.91
C ALA A 158 8.91 10.58 -4.25
N VAL A 159 7.72 10.18 -4.72
CA VAL A 159 7.54 9.32 -5.90
C VAL A 159 6.48 9.82 -6.89
N ALA A 160 5.61 10.74 -6.47
CA ALA A 160 4.60 11.36 -7.31
C ALA A 160 5.22 12.43 -8.22
N ASP A 161 4.59 12.66 -9.37
CA ASP A 161 4.97 13.74 -10.30
C ASP A 161 4.17 15.04 -10.03
N THR A 162 3.20 14.98 -9.10
CA THR A 162 2.38 16.10 -8.63
C THR A 162 2.36 16.16 -7.10
N ASP A 163 1.69 17.18 -6.56
CA ASP A 163 1.26 17.16 -5.16
C ASP A 163 0.42 15.90 -4.87
N VAL A 164 0.53 15.40 -3.64
CA VAL A 164 -0.30 14.29 -3.16
C VAL A 164 -1.66 14.84 -2.75
N TYR A 165 -2.70 14.51 -3.52
CA TYR A 165 -4.05 15.00 -3.28
C TYR A 165 -4.72 14.17 -2.19
N ILE A 166 -4.97 14.80 -1.03
CA ILE A 166 -5.62 14.14 0.11
C ILE A 166 -7.10 14.50 0.16
N ALA A 167 -7.95 13.49 0.40
CA ALA A 167 -9.35 13.66 0.75
C ALA A 167 -9.65 13.09 2.16
N THR A 168 -10.49 13.79 2.93
CA THR A 168 -10.98 13.31 4.22
C THR A 168 -12.50 13.43 4.31
N GLU A 169 -13.19 12.41 4.84
CA GLU A 169 -14.66 12.39 4.92
C GLU A 169 -15.21 13.60 5.71
N ASP A 170 -14.51 14.02 6.77
CA ASP A 170 -14.88 15.16 7.61
C ASP A 170 -14.34 16.51 7.11
N GLY A 171 -13.40 16.52 6.15
CA GLY A 171 -12.73 17.71 5.64
C GLY A 171 -11.64 18.25 6.56
N SER A 172 -11.16 17.45 7.51
CA SER A 172 -10.10 17.84 8.44
C SER A 172 -8.74 18.05 7.76
N VAL A 173 -8.48 17.37 6.64
CA VAL A 173 -7.26 17.54 5.82
C VAL A 173 -7.62 17.44 4.34
N GLY A 174 -7.11 18.38 3.53
CA GLY A 174 -7.30 18.38 2.09
C GLY A 174 -8.76 18.59 1.66
N THR A 175 -9.18 17.88 0.63
CA THR A 175 -10.55 17.97 0.10
C THR A 175 -11.54 17.27 1.02
N LYS A 176 -12.63 17.95 1.38
CA LYS A 176 -13.73 17.31 2.11
C LYS A 176 -14.49 16.35 1.21
N GLY A 177 -14.64 15.10 1.65
CA GLY A 177 -15.33 14.04 0.90
C GLY A 177 -14.43 12.82 0.67
N ASN A 178 -14.49 12.26 -0.53
CA ASN A 178 -13.70 11.10 -0.93
C ASN A 178 -12.72 11.42 -2.08
N VAL A 179 -11.98 10.42 -2.53
CA VAL A 179 -10.95 10.57 -3.58
C VAL A 179 -11.49 11.13 -4.91
N LEU A 180 -12.75 10.88 -5.26
CA LEU A 180 -13.37 11.43 -6.46
C LEU A 180 -13.68 12.92 -6.30
N ASP A 181 -13.95 13.39 -5.08
CA ASP A 181 -14.15 14.82 -4.80
C ASP A 181 -12.83 15.58 -4.97
N ALA A 182 -11.72 15.00 -4.50
CA ALA A 182 -10.38 15.55 -4.75
C ALA A 182 -10.07 15.61 -6.26
N VAL A 183 -10.36 14.55 -7.01
CA VAL A 183 -10.17 14.53 -8.49
C VAL A 183 -10.94 15.66 -9.16
N LYS A 184 -12.21 15.87 -8.78
CA LYS A 184 -13.06 16.93 -9.34
C LYS A 184 -12.54 18.32 -8.99
N GLN A 185 -12.13 18.52 -7.73
CA GLN A 185 -11.64 19.81 -7.24
C GLN A 185 -10.32 20.20 -7.92
N GLU A 186 -9.39 19.25 -7.98
CA GLU A 186 -8.03 19.45 -8.50
C GLU A 186 -7.95 19.24 -10.03
N LYS A 187 -9.07 18.84 -10.65
CA LYS A 187 -9.20 18.59 -12.10
C LYS A 187 -8.14 17.62 -12.63
N VAL A 188 -7.93 16.53 -11.88
CA VAL A 188 -6.91 15.53 -12.22
C VAL A 188 -7.36 14.68 -13.41
N GLU A 189 -6.52 14.61 -14.43
CA GLU A 189 -6.73 13.79 -15.62
C GLU A 189 -5.69 12.67 -15.72
N ALA A 190 -6.09 11.51 -16.23
CA ALA A 190 -5.22 10.35 -16.43
C ALA A 190 -5.75 9.42 -17.54
N ASP A 191 -4.86 8.64 -18.13
CA ASP A 191 -5.17 7.62 -19.12
C ASP A 191 -5.59 6.29 -18.48
N ALA A 192 -5.06 6.03 -17.28
CA ALA A 192 -5.24 4.79 -16.54
C ALA A 192 -5.46 5.02 -15.05
N ILE A 193 -6.25 4.14 -14.44
CA ILE A 193 -6.60 4.17 -13.02
C ILE A 193 -6.09 2.91 -12.35
N PHE A 194 -5.36 3.08 -11.25
CA PHE A 194 -5.05 2.01 -10.32
C PHE A 194 -5.68 2.35 -8.97
N ALA A 195 -6.45 1.44 -8.40
CA ALA A 195 -7.19 1.71 -7.17
C ALA A 195 -7.08 0.57 -6.16
N CYS A 196 -6.87 0.91 -4.90
CA CYS A 196 -6.95 -0.01 -3.77
C CYS A 196 -7.60 0.67 -2.58
N GLY A 197 -8.66 0.07 -2.03
CA GLY A 197 -9.38 0.64 -0.90
C GLY A 197 -10.68 -0.12 -0.59
N PRO A 198 -11.54 0.46 0.26
CA PRO A 198 -12.82 -0.13 0.61
C PRO A 198 -13.71 -0.35 -0.62
N THR A 199 -14.54 -1.39 -0.60
CA THR A 199 -15.47 -1.70 -1.71
C THR A 199 -16.35 -0.52 -2.15
N PRO A 200 -16.88 0.34 -1.25
CA PRO A 200 -17.61 1.53 -1.67
C PRO A 200 -16.78 2.49 -2.55
N MET A 201 -15.48 2.64 -2.27
CA MET A 201 -14.57 3.47 -3.08
C MET A 201 -14.35 2.86 -4.46
N LEU A 202 -14.14 1.54 -4.52
CA LEU A 202 -13.88 0.83 -5.79
C LEU A 202 -15.12 0.75 -6.70
N ARG A 203 -16.32 0.92 -6.13
CA ARG A 203 -17.59 0.88 -6.86
C ARG A 203 -17.97 2.24 -7.46
N ALA A 204 -17.56 3.33 -6.81
CA ALA A 204 -17.93 4.70 -7.18
C ALA A 204 -17.29 5.11 -8.52
#